data_AF-Q54VN3-F1
#
_entry.id   AF-Q54VN3-F1
#
_cell.length_a   1.000
_cell.length_b   1.000
_cell.length_c   1.000
_cell.angle_alpha   90.00
_cell.angle_beta   90.00
_cell.angle_gamma   90.00
#
_symmetry.space_group_name_H-M   'P 1'
#
loop_
_entity.id
_entity.type
_entity.pdbx_description
1 polymer ?
#
loop_
_entity_poly.entity_id
_entity_poly.type
_entity_poly.pdbx_seq_one_letter_code
_entity_poly.pdbx_strand_id
1 'polypeptide(L)'
;MKINKLIIFALFVLLFSLFSLSISQSNDVTTDSEEFINYDGGSEAPEDKIPPPTTTTTDNDKIPSTPTPKKPNNWILESCFILIIIGYIANYFIGSKANRELIQLWGAKLQPVFMSNFSKTGNRGDFTILKVNPSSYSFIATGRNNCFGLQASLDLKKRHDLFSILLDFIGYGNPDRMTLEIAMNKENMDPLVFALVKTKSLKKFKSDNSDVDLFCSKYTGSSINTLSNSFGVLCDTDILPSLLLKQQEIQVINQNENLIELFHFTDHSLINPKYPKALKFVFKIPKASEMDKLVLLTRVALHYIDVVANLELPKNYKAKADKLRDKAKENIEKQAQLERQEEIQKKKFEKKLKEKEAIGKLTPEQQRKKDEKEYQKQLKKRTSGGKTKVILG
;
A
#
# COMPACT_ATOMS: atom_id res chain seq x y z
N MET A 1 5.30 26.76 -11.25
CA MET A 1 5.60 25.34 -11.56
C MET A 1 6.95 25.15 -12.27
N LYS A 2 7.24 25.74 -13.46
CA LYS A 2 8.57 25.62 -14.10
C LYS A 2 9.72 26.02 -13.16
N ILE A 3 9.56 27.16 -12.45
CA ILE A 3 10.57 27.70 -11.51
C ILE A 3 10.92 26.68 -10.40
N ASN A 4 9.94 26.09 -9.69
CA ASN A 4 10.22 25.06 -8.68
C ASN A 4 10.98 23.86 -9.27
N LYS A 5 10.66 23.41 -10.49
CA LYS A 5 11.42 22.31 -11.13
C LYS A 5 12.87 22.71 -11.40
N LEU A 6 13.13 23.96 -11.81
CA LEU A 6 14.48 24.48 -12.01
C LEU A 6 15.26 24.58 -10.67
N ILE A 7 14.62 25.10 -9.62
CA ILE A 7 15.25 25.23 -8.28
C ILE A 7 15.55 23.85 -7.68
N ILE A 8 14.64 22.88 -7.80
CA ILE A 8 14.85 21.52 -7.28
C ILE A 8 15.90 20.77 -8.10
N PHE A 9 15.96 20.97 -9.42
CA PHE A 9 17.04 20.45 -10.26
C PHE A 9 18.39 21.08 -9.89
N ALA A 10 18.45 22.40 -9.66
CA ALA A 10 19.65 23.08 -9.20
C ALA A 10 20.11 22.60 -7.82
N LEU A 11 19.18 22.40 -6.87
CA LEU A 11 19.49 21.79 -5.56
C LEU A 11 20.01 20.35 -5.70
N PHE A 12 19.48 19.56 -6.64
CA PHE A 12 19.98 18.21 -6.90
C PHE A 12 21.37 18.20 -7.55
N VAL A 13 21.62 19.08 -8.54
CA VAL A 13 22.94 19.27 -9.16
C VAL A 13 23.96 19.74 -8.11
N LEU A 14 23.57 20.64 -7.22
CA LEU A 14 24.41 21.11 -6.11
C LEU A 14 24.70 19.99 -5.10
N LEU A 15 23.70 19.19 -4.72
CA LEU A 15 23.90 17.99 -3.89
C LEU A 15 24.86 16.99 -4.54
N PHE A 16 24.71 16.75 -5.84
CA PHE A 16 25.55 15.81 -6.58
C PHE A 16 26.98 16.33 -6.73
N SER A 17 27.17 17.61 -7.06
CA SER A 17 28.51 18.21 -7.15
C SER A 17 29.23 18.26 -5.80
N LEU A 18 28.51 18.54 -4.70
CA LEU A 18 29.06 18.47 -3.35
C LEU A 18 29.43 17.04 -2.92
N PHE A 19 28.66 16.03 -3.35
CA PHE A 19 29.00 14.62 -3.12
C PHE A 19 30.25 14.22 -3.92
N SER A 20 30.35 14.62 -5.19
CA SER A 20 31.58 14.45 -6.00
C SER A 20 32.78 15.17 -5.40
N LEU A 21 32.62 16.39 -4.88
CA LEU A 21 33.68 17.15 -4.23
C LEU A 21 34.14 16.48 -2.93
N SER A 22 33.21 15.90 -2.17
CA SER A 22 33.52 15.14 -0.95
C SER A 22 34.30 13.86 -1.25
N ILE A 23 33.99 13.17 -2.35
CA ILE A 23 34.75 12.00 -2.82
C ILE A 23 36.14 12.41 -3.34
N SER A 24 36.26 13.56 -4.01
CA SER A 24 37.57 14.10 -4.41
C SER A 24 38.44 14.33 -3.17
N GLN A 25 37.89 14.98 -2.13
CA GLN A 25 38.60 15.25 -0.88
C GLN A 25 38.92 14.00 -0.05
N SER A 26 38.25 12.87 -0.25
CA SER A 26 38.66 11.60 0.40
C SER A 26 39.79 10.88 -0.32
N ASN A 27 39.98 11.14 -1.63
CA ASN A 27 40.94 10.40 -2.45
C ASN A 27 42.34 11.02 -2.44
N ASP A 28 42.45 12.35 -2.21
CA ASP A 28 43.74 13.06 -2.07
C ASP A 28 44.50 12.74 -0.75
N VAL A 29 44.05 11.75 0.04
CA VAL A 29 44.63 11.38 1.36
C VAL A 29 45.22 9.96 1.36
N THR A 30 45.18 9.24 0.23
CA THR A 30 45.74 7.88 0.11
C THR A 30 46.81 7.80 -0.96
N THR A 31 47.96 8.43 -0.72
CA THR A 31 49.20 8.21 -1.48
C THR A 31 50.40 8.42 -0.55
N ASP A 32 50.93 7.32 0.00
CA ASP A 32 52.38 7.04 0.10
C ASP A 32 52.63 5.71 0.85
N SER A 33 53.85 5.18 0.70
CA SER A 33 54.38 3.93 1.30
C SER A 33 53.61 2.63 1.02
N GLU A 34 53.84 2.04 -0.16
CA GLU A 34 54.09 0.59 -0.18
C GLU A 34 55.51 0.36 0.37
N GLU A 35 55.66 -0.41 1.45
CA GLU A 35 56.97 -0.81 1.96
C GLU A 35 57.03 -2.34 2.06
N PHE A 36 57.95 -2.96 1.32
CA PHE A 36 58.06 -4.41 1.17
C PHE A 36 58.80 -5.05 2.33
N ILE A 37 58.17 -6.02 3.00
CA ILE A 37 58.84 -6.88 3.99
C ILE A 37 59.54 -8.04 3.25
N ASN A 38 60.87 -8.00 3.21
CA ASN A 38 61.73 -9.14 2.86
C ASN A 38 62.33 -9.76 4.13
N TYR A 39 62.63 -11.06 4.09
CA TYR A 39 63.02 -11.83 5.29
C TYR A 39 64.13 -12.84 4.99
N ASP A 40 65.38 -12.51 5.37
CA ASP A 40 66.54 -13.40 5.65
C ASP A 40 67.70 -12.50 6.14
N GLY A 41 68.70 -12.92 6.94
CA GLY A 41 68.92 -14.18 7.63
C GLY A 41 70.34 -14.24 8.28
N GLY A 42 70.44 -14.43 9.61
CA GLY A 42 71.71 -14.54 10.37
C GLY A 42 72.49 -13.21 10.60
N SER A 43 73.51 -13.12 11.46
CA SER A 43 73.95 -14.00 12.57
C SER A 43 75.00 -13.31 13.48
N GLU A 44 74.90 -13.51 14.81
CA GLU A 44 75.97 -13.35 15.83
C GLU A 44 76.54 -11.93 16.16
N ALA A 45 77.44 -11.85 17.16
CA ALA A 45 77.93 -10.66 17.92
C ALA A 45 79.41 -10.90 18.37
N PRO A 46 80.05 -10.27 19.40
CA PRO A 46 79.75 -9.07 20.23
C PRO A 46 80.99 -8.12 20.49
N GLU A 47 80.85 -7.13 21.41
CA GLU A 47 81.92 -6.39 22.16
C GLU A 47 82.88 -5.46 21.33
N ASP A 48 83.67 -4.49 21.86
CA ASP A 48 84.17 -4.20 23.22
C ASP A 48 84.68 -2.72 23.43
N LYS A 49 84.78 -2.24 24.70
CA LYS A 49 85.49 -1.05 25.33
C LYS A 49 85.48 0.40 24.70
N ILE A 50 85.37 1.58 25.38
CA ILE A 50 85.72 2.17 26.73
C ILE A 50 87.12 2.87 26.77
N PRO A 51 87.38 4.10 27.33
CA PRO A 51 86.51 5.20 27.88
C PRO A 51 86.99 6.69 27.58
N PRO A 52 87.08 7.75 28.48
CA PRO A 52 86.66 9.16 28.15
C PRO A 52 87.70 10.24 28.63
N PRO A 53 87.39 11.40 29.28
CA PRO A 53 86.32 12.43 29.18
C PRO A 53 86.86 13.89 28.98
N THR A 54 85.98 14.92 28.92
CA THR A 54 86.13 16.25 29.59
C THR A 54 84.83 17.09 29.49
N THR A 55 84.59 17.96 30.49
CA THR A 55 83.47 18.90 30.69
C THR A 55 83.50 20.11 29.73
N THR A 56 82.44 20.90 29.44
CA THR A 56 81.01 21.01 29.88
C THR A 56 80.20 21.66 28.70
N THR A 57 79.00 22.27 28.73
CA THR A 57 78.16 22.92 29.78
C THR A 57 76.70 23.10 29.30
N THR A 58 75.75 23.18 30.26
CA THR A 58 74.40 23.84 30.21
C THR A 58 73.29 23.38 29.24
N ASP A 59 72.08 23.45 29.82
CA ASP A 59 70.74 23.63 29.23
C ASP A 59 69.97 22.49 28.50
N ASN A 60 68.93 22.04 29.22
CA ASN A 60 67.54 21.88 28.76
C ASN A 60 67.28 21.59 27.28
N ASP A 61 66.84 20.37 26.98
CA ASP A 61 65.98 20.13 25.81
C ASP A 61 64.76 19.27 26.14
N LYS A 62 63.69 19.44 25.37
CA LYS A 62 62.32 19.06 25.74
C LYS A 62 61.82 17.88 24.89
N ILE A 63 61.24 16.87 25.55
CA ILE A 63 60.67 15.69 24.88
C ILE A 63 59.68 16.14 23.78
N PRO A 64 59.85 15.74 22.50
CA PRO A 64 58.97 16.16 21.42
C PRO A 64 57.56 15.58 21.59
N SER A 65 56.57 16.44 21.87
CA SER A 65 55.17 16.07 21.80
C SER A 65 54.76 15.91 20.34
N THR A 66 54.41 14.70 19.90
CA THR A 66 53.92 14.45 18.55
C THR A 66 52.67 15.29 18.26
N PRO A 67 52.61 16.03 17.13
CA PRO A 67 51.47 16.89 16.83
C PRO A 67 50.26 16.04 16.47
N THR A 68 49.24 16.03 17.33
CA THR A 68 47.94 15.43 17.00
C THR A 68 47.40 16.08 15.73
N PRO A 69 47.01 15.32 14.68
CA PRO A 69 46.55 15.89 13.43
C PRO A 69 45.29 16.73 13.67
N LYS A 70 45.40 18.04 13.42
CA LYS A 70 44.26 18.97 13.51
C LYS A 70 43.24 18.55 12.47
N LYS A 71 42.09 18.00 12.90
CA LYS A 71 40.97 17.76 11.99
C LYS A 71 40.63 19.06 11.26
N PRO A 72 40.56 19.08 9.92
CA PRO A 72 40.16 20.27 9.20
C PRO A 72 38.70 20.57 9.52
N ASN A 73 38.43 21.73 10.11
CA ASN A 73 37.08 22.21 10.37
C ASN A 73 36.44 22.63 9.03
N ASN A 74 35.91 21.66 8.30
CA ASN A 74 35.26 21.85 7.00
C ASN A 74 33.85 22.47 7.20
N TRP A 75 33.78 23.69 7.74
CA TRP A 75 32.56 24.50 7.88
C TRP A 75 31.82 24.71 6.55
N ILE A 76 32.51 24.56 5.41
CA ILE A 76 31.92 24.53 4.07
C ILE A 76 30.89 23.39 3.96
N LEU A 77 31.27 22.18 4.41
CA LEU A 77 30.41 20.99 4.38
C LEU A 77 29.23 21.13 5.35
N GLU A 78 29.46 21.63 6.56
CA GLU A 78 28.40 21.93 7.54
C GLU A 78 27.40 22.97 7.00
N SER A 79 27.90 24.06 6.41
CA SER A 79 27.09 25.11 5.76
C SER A 79 26.27 24.55 4.60
N CYS A 80 26.84 23.64 3.82
CA CYS A 80 26.11 22.96 2.74
C CYS A 80 24.98 22.08 3.27
N PHE A 81 25.21 21.30 4.34
CA PHE A 81 24.14 20.53 4.99
C PHE A 81 23.02 21.44 5.55
N ILE A 82 23.37 22.57 6.17
CA ILE A 82 22.40 23.56 6.65
C ILE A 82 21.56 24.11 5.49
N LEU A 83 22.18 24.48 4.37
CA LEU A 83 21.47 24.94 3.16
C LEU A 83 20.53 23.87 2.57
N ILE A 84 20.95 22.60 2.54
CA ILE A 84 20.12 21.47 2.09
C ILE A 84 18.90 21.28 3.01
N ILE A 85 19.09 21.36 4.33
CA ILE A 85 18.02 21.27 5.33
C ILE A 85 17.02 22.42 5.17
N ILE A 86 17.50 23.66 5.02
CA ILE A 86 16.65 24.84 4.74
C ILE A 86 15.86 24.64 3.44
N GLY A 87 16.50 24.11 2.38
CA GLY A 87 15.83 23.78 1.12
C GLY A 87 14.72 22.72 1.27
N TYR A 88 14.96 21.67 2.08
CA TYR A 88 13.96 20.65 2.37
C TYR A 88 12.75 21.23 3.14
N ILE A 89 13.02 22.04 4.17
CA ILE A 89 11.98 22.71 4.98
C ILE A 89 11.16 23.68 4.12
N ALA A 90 11.81 24.50 3.28
CA ALA A 90 11.13 25.40 2.35
C ALA A 90 10.24 24.63 1.36
N ASN A 91 10.75 23.53 0.77
CA ASN A 91 9.97 22.67 -0.11
C ASN A 91 8.76 22.06 0.61
N TYR A 92 8.90 21.63 1.87
CA TYR A 92 7.79 21.08 2.65
C TYR A 92 6.63 22.07 2.75
N PHE A 93 6.90 23.32 3.14
CA PHE A 93 5.86 24.35 3.26
C PHE A 93 5.26 24.74 1.91
N ILE A 94 6.08 24.96 0.88
CA ILE A 94 5.62 25.31 -0.48
C ILE A 94 4.76 24.19 -1.07
N GLY A 95 5.21 22.94 -0.94
CA GLY A 95 4.49 21.75 -1.42
C GLY A 95 3.19 21.48 -0.66
N SER A 96 3.18 21.64 0.66
CA SER A 96 1.95 21.52 1.46
C SER A 96 0.96 22.65 1.17
N LYS A 97 1.43 23.87 0.86
CA LYS A 97 0.58 24.98 0.41
C LYS A 97 -0.04 24.68 -0.96
N ALA A 98 0.76 24.28 -1.96
CA ALA A 98 0.26 23.94 -3.29
C ALA A 98 -0.77 22.78 -3.28
N ASN A 99 -0.58 21.78 -2.41
CA ASN A 99 -1.58 20.73 -2.19
C ASN A 99 -2.87 21.30 -1.57
N ARG A 100 -2.76 22.23 -0.60
CA ARG A 100 -3.92 22.85 0.06
C ARG A 100 -4.75 23.72 -0.90
N GLU A 101 -4.09 24.50 -1.75
CA GLU A 101 -4.74 25.33 -2.77
C GLU A 101 -5.54 24.49 -3.78
N LEU A 102 -5.00 23.33 -4.18
CA LEU A 102 -5.71 22.38 -5.05
C LEU A 102 -6.96 21.80 -4.37
N ILE A 103 -6.89 21.47 -3.09
CA ILE A 103 -8.04 20.99 -2.30
C ILE A 103 -9.08 22.09 -2.06
N GLN A 104 -8.66 23.34 -1.87
CA GLN A 104 -9.57 24.48 -1.74
C GLN A 104 -10.33 24.73 -3.05
N LEU A 105 -9.67 24.66 -4.20
CA LEU A 105 -10.31 24.75 -5.51
C LEU A 105 -11.26 23.58 -5.77
N TRP A 106 -10.84 22.35 -5.46
CA TRP A 106 -11.69 21.15 -5.53
C TRP A 106 -12.94 21.31 -4.67
N GLY A 107 -12.78 21.76 -3.42
CA GLY A 107 -13.87 22.00 -2.48
C GLY A 107 -14.86 23.02 -3.02
N ALA A 108 -14.41 24.21 -3.40
CA ALA A 108 -15.26 25.26 -3.94
C ALA A 108 -16.03 24.83 -5.22
N LYS A 109 -15.41 24.00 -6.07
CA LYS A 109 -16.03 23.50 -7.31
C LYS A 109 -17.03 22.35 -7.09
N LEU A 110 -16.78 21.45 -6.14
CA LEU A 110 -17.62 20.27 -5.91
C LEU A 110 -18.63 20.44 -4.75
N GLN A 111 -18.45 21.41 -3.86
CA GLN A 111 -19.39 21.71 -2.77
C GLN A 111 -20.85 21.84 -3.25
N PRO A 112 -21.17 22.60 -4.33
CA PRO A 112 -22.54 22.68 -4.83
C PRO A 112 -23.09 21.34 -5.33
N VAL A 113 -22.23 20.45 -5.84
CA VAL A 113 -22.64 19.11 -6.31
C VAL A 113 -22.94 18.21 -5.11
N PHE A 114 -22.13 18.22 -4.06
CA PHE A 114 -22.41 17.41 -2.88
C PHE A 114 -23.61 17.94 -2.08
N MET A 115 -23.72 19.25 -1.85
CA MET A 115 -24.83 19.84 -1.09
C MET A 115 -26.20 19.71 -1.79
N SER A 116 -26.23 19.65 -3.12
CA SER A 116 -27.46 19.37 -3.88
C SER A 116 -27.83 17.88 -3.96
N ASN A 117 -26.99 16.97 -3.43
CA ASN A 117 -27.16 15.52 -3.58
C ASN A 117 -27.14 14.73 -2.25
N PHE A 118 -26.76 15.36 -1.14
CA PHE A 118 -26.66 14.74 0.19
C PHE A 118 -27.07 15.75 1.27
N SER A 119 -27.91 15.33 2.22
CA SER A 119 -28.36 16.19 3.34
C SER A 119 -27.29 16.47 4.40
N LYS A 120 -26.19 15.70 4.41
CA LYS A 120 -25.03 15.94 5.28
C LYS A 120 -23.74 15.82 4.48
N THR A 121 -22.97 16.90 4.41
CA THR A 121 -21.70 16.97 3.67
C THR A 121 -20.58 17.41 4.60
N GLY A 122 -19.66 16.51 4.95
CA GLY A 122 -18.59 16.77 5.92
C GLY A 122 -18.96 16.42 7.36
N ASN A 123 -18.02 16.67 8.28
CA ASN A 123 -18.21 16.48 9.71
C ASN A 123 -18.95 17.65 10.35
N ARG A 124 -19.76 17.38 11.37
CA ARG A 124 -20.51 18.36 12.21
C ARG A 124 -21.61 19.18 11.51
N GLY A 125 -21.84 18.97 10.21
CA GLY A 125 -22.94 19.59 9.45
C GLY A 125 -22.46 20.48 8.30
N ASP A 126 -21.32 21.15 8.51
CA ASP A 126 -20.71 22.04 7.53
C ASP A 126 -19.82 21.31 6.52
N PHE A 127 -19.74 21.86 5.29
CA PHE A 127 -18.89 21.34 4.20
C PHE A 127 -17.40 21.34 4.59
N THR A 128 -16.96 20.23 5.17
CA THR A 128 -15.65 20.08 5.81
C THR A 128 -14.85 18.97 5.15
N ILE A 129 -13.66 19.31 4.64
CA ILE A 129 -12.68 18.37 4.10
C ILE A 129 -11.62 18.09 5.17
N LEU A 130 -11.46 16.82 5.57
CA LEU A 130 -10.47 16.37 6.52
C LEU A 130 -9.09 16.26 5.86
N LYS A 131 -8.09 16.96 6.40
CA LYS A 131 -6.68 16.70 6.06
C LYS A 131 -6.19 15.47 6.84
N VAL A 132 -5.85 14.39 6.14
CA VAL A 132 -5.30 13.17 6.76
C VAL A 132 -3.77 13.26 6.87
N ASN A 133 -3.10 13.72 5.81
CA ASN A 133 -1.67 14.03 5.80
C ASN A 133 -1.40 15.20 4.81
N PRO A 134 -0.15 15.67 4.58
CA PRO A 134 0.11 16.78 3.66
C PRO A 134 -0.18 16.50 2.16
N SER A 135 -0.46 15.24 1.79
CA SER A 135 -0.84 14.78 0.44
C SER A 135 -2.26 14.19 0.36
N SER A 136 -2.72 13.46 1.38
CA SER A 136 -4.03 12.80 1.39
C SER A 136 -5.06 13.57 2.19
N TYR A 137 -6.24 13.76 1.59
CA TYR A 137 -7.40 14.41 2.20
C TYR A 137 -8.63 13.49 2.04
N SER A 138 -9.62 13.64 2.92
CA SER A 138 -10.84 12.86 2.90
C SER A 138 -12.07 13.76 3.10
N PHE A 139 -13.14 13.45 2.39
CA PHE A 139 -14.46 14.09 2.53
C PHE A 139 -15.52 12.98 2.57
N ILE A 140 -16.57 13.19 3.36
CA ILE A 140 -17.64 12.19 3.56
C ILE A 140 -18.99 12.90 3.37
N ALA A 141 -19.92 12.27 2.66
CA ALA A 141 -21.30 12.74 2.51
C ALA A 141 -22.31 11.62 2.79
N THR A 142 -23.43 11.94 3.44
CA THR A 142 -24.45 10.96 3.87
C THR A 142 -25.85 11.54 3.75
N GLY A 143 -26.88 10.68 3.86
CA GLY A 143 -28.28 11.12 3.77
C GLY A 143 -28.68 11.55 2.35
N ARG A 144 -28.30 10.74 1.36
CA ARG A 144 -28.98 10.58 0.08
C ARG A 144 -29.88 9.33 0.18
N ASN A 145 -30.88 9.20 -0.68
CA ASN A 145 -31.54 7.92 -0.93
C ASN A 145 -30.56 6.92 -1.61
N ASN A 146 -30.93 5.64 -1.65
CA ASN A 146 -30.24 4.55 -2.35
C ASN A 146 -28.83 4.16 -1.84
N CYS A 147 -28.10 5.05 -1.17
CA CYS A 147 -26.81 4.76 -0.55
C CYS A 147 -26.73 5.19 0.92
N PHE A 148 -25.96 4.45 1.71
CA PHE A 148 -25.67 4.77 3.11
C PHE A 148 -24.76 6.02 3.22
N GLY A 149 -23.81 6.14 2.30
CA GLY A 149 -22.90 7.28 2.24
C GLY A 149 -21.85 7.17 1.14
N LEU A 150 -21.18 8.29 0.90
CA LEU A 150 -20.05 8.48 -0.01
C LEU A 150 -18.83 8.90 0.81
N GLN A 151 -17.67 8.31 0.51
CA GLN A 151 -16.36 8.79 0.92
C GLN A 151 -15.56 9.17 -0.33
N ALA A 152 -15.05 10.40 -0.36
CA ALA A 152 -14.07 10.86 -1.33
C ALA A 152 -12.68 10.86 -0.67
N SER A 153 -11.75 10.10 -1.22
CA SER A 153 -10.33 10.09 -0.83
C SER A 153 -9.52 10.80 -1.93
N LEU A 154 -8.79 11.84 -1.56
CA LEU A 154 -8.04 12.73 -2.45
C LEU A 154 -6.55 12.56 -2.20
N ASP A 155 -5.90 11.70 -2.98
CA ASP A 155 -4.48 11.39 -2.86
C ASP A 155 -3.68 12.21 -3.86
N LEU A 156 -3.09 13.31 -3.37
CA LEU A 156 -2.28 14.22 -4.16
C LEU A 156 -0.82 13.75 -4.23
N LYS A 157 -0.09 14.24 -5.24
CA LYS A 157 1.38 14.12 -5.26
C LYS A 157 1.97 14.66 -3.96
N LYS A 158 3.00 13.98 -3.45
CA LYS A 158 3.77 14.38 -2.27
C LYS A 158 4.69 15.57 -2.57
N ARG A 159 4.12 16.69 -3.02
CA ARG A 159 4.83 17.93 -3.39
C ARG A 159 5.70 18.52 -2.26
N HIS A 160 5.48 18.10 -1.02
CA HIS A 160 6.22 18.51 0.17
C HIS A 160 7.52 17.72 0.38
N ASP A 161 7.68 16.56 -0.25
CA ASP A 161 8.85 15.68 -0.12
C ASP A 161 9.70 15.71 -1.39
N LEU A 162 10.98 16.06 -1.24
CA LEU A 162 11.93 16.14 -2.36
C LEU A 162 12.20 14.78 -3.01
N PHE A 163 12.20 13.67 -2.26
CA PHE A 163 12.41 12.34 -2.83
C PHE A 163 11.25 11.93 -3.74
N SER A 164 10.01 12.15 -3.31
CA SER A 164 8.82 11.94 -4.13
C SER A 164 8.78 12.83 -5.38
N ILE A 165 9.34 14.04 -5.33
CA ILE A 165 9.47 14.91 -6.51
C ILE A 165 10.54 14.40 -7.49
N LEU A 166 11.65 13.86 -6.98
CA LEU A 166 12.68 13.23 -7.80
C LEU A 166 12.12 11.98 -8.52
N LEU A 167 11.35 11.14 -7.81
CA LEU A 167 10.65 10.00 -8.41
C LEU A 167 9.60 10.44 -9.45
N ASP A 168 8.92 11.57 -9.25
CA ASP A 168 8.02 12.16 -10.25
C ASP A 168 8.75 12.71 -11.49
N PHE A 169 10.02 13.12 -11.34
CA PHE A 169 10.86 13.53 -12.47
C PHE A 169 11.33 12.33 -13.31
N ILE A 170 11.66 11.21 -12.66
CA ILE A 170 12.10 9.95 -13.31
C ILE A 170 10.89 9.15 -13.88
N GLY A 171 9.65 9.58 -13.59
CA GLY A 171 8.43 9.00 -14.17
C GLY A 171 7.71 7.95 -13.30
N TYR A 172 8.21 7.70 -12.08
CA TYR A 172 7.58 6.81 -11.09
C TYR A 172 6.48 7.50 -10.24
N GLY A 173 6.25 8.80 -10.44
CA GLY A 173 5.26 9.56 -9.69
C GLY A 173 3.82 9.28 -10.12
N ASN A 174 3.00 8.82 -9.17
CA ASN A 174 1.55 8.70 -9.35
C ASN A 174 0.91 10.07 -9.67
N PRO A 175 -0.14 10.14 -10.51
CA PRO A 175 -0.94 11.36 -10.68
C PRO A 175 -1.70 11.71 -9.40
N ASP A 176 -2.12 12.96 -9.27
CA ASP A 176 -3.13 13.35 -8.26
C ASP A 176 -4.43 12.59 -8.55
N ARG A 177 -5.03 11.95 -7.53
CA ARG A 177 -6.19 11.06 -7.66
C ARG A 177 -7.33 11.44 -6.74
N MET A 178 -8.56 11.24 -7.23
CA MET A 178 -9.80 11.24 -6.47
C MET A 178 -10.43 9.85 -6.59
N THR A 179 -10.54 9.16 -5.47
CA THR A 179 -11.31 7.92 -5.33
C THR A 179 -12.64 8.27 -4.66
N LEU A 180 -13.77 7.97 -5.31
CA LEU A 180 -15.09 7.99 -4.69
C LEU A 180 -15.51 6.55 -4.36
N GLU A 181 -15.79 6.27 -3.10
CA GLU A 181 -16.33 4.99 -2.62
C GLU A 181 -17.72 5.24 -2.02
N ILE A 182 -18.73 4.58 -2.57
CA ILE A 182 -20.13 4.76 -2.21
C ILE A 182 -20.65 3.42 -1.67
N ALA A 183 -21.04 3.41 -0.40
CA ALA A 183 -21.69 2.27 0.22
C ALA A 183 -23.18 2.27 -0.14
N MET A 184 -23.61 1.30 -0.95
CA MET A 184 -25.01 1.16 -1.34
C MET A 184 -25.85 0.59 -0.18
N ASN A 185 -27.15 0.84 -0.19
CA ASN A 185 -28.07 0.19 0.75
C ASN A 185 -28.18 -1.31 0.44
N LYS A 186 -28.43 -2.14 1.47
CA LYS A 186 -28.45 -3.61 1.30
C LYS A 186 -29.57 -4.09 0.35
N GLU A 187 -30.68 -3.37 0.31
CA GLU A 187 -31.83 -3.64 -0.55
C GLU A 187 -31.64 -3.09 -1.97
N ASN A 188 -30.90 -1.99 -2.15
CA ASN A 188 -30.78 -1.26 -3.43
C ASN A 188 -29.51 -1.65 -4.19
N MET A 189 -29.61 -2.68 -5.06
CA MET A 189 -28.66 -3.11 -6.13
C MET A 189 -28.82 -4.62 -6.32
N ASP A 190 -29.03 -5.08 -7.55
CA ASP A 190 -29.10 -6.51 -7.86
C ASP A 190 -27.73 -7.22 -7.79
N PRO A 191 -27.69 -8.57 -7.71
CA PRO A 191 -26.45 -9.34 -7.67
C PRO A 191 -25.64 -9.13 -8.97
N LEU A 192 -24.65 -8.24 -8.92
CA LEU A 192 -23.80 -7.92 -10.06
C LEU A 192 -22.37 -7.57 -9.65
N VAL A 193 -21.41 -7.92 -10.51
CA VAL A 193 -20.05 -7.35 -10.49
C VAL A 193 -19.71 -6.86 -11.90
N PHE A 194 -19.34 -5.58 -12.00
CA PHE A 194 -19.00 -4.88 -13.24
C PHE A 194 -17.83 -3.92 -13.00
N ALA A 195 -16.82 -3.95 -13.87
CA ALA A 195 -15.73 -2.97 -13.85
C ALA A 195 -15.37 -2.48 -15.25
N LEU A 196 -15.21 -1.16 -15.39
CA LEU A 196 -14.60 -0.49 -16.53
C LEU A 196 -13.23 0.01 -16.10
N VAL A 197 -12.17 -0.52 -16.70
CA VAL A 197 -10.78 -0.37 -16.24
C VAL A 197 -9.90 0.03 -17.41
N LYS A 198 -8.83 0.80 -17.19
CA LYS A 198 -7.80 0.97 -18.25
C LYS A 198 -7.22 -0.38 -18.67
N THR A 199 -7.16 -0.63 -19.99
CA THR A 199 -6.72 -1.89 -20.61
C THR A 199 -5.34 -2.34 -20.11
N LYS A 200 -4.41 -1.39 -19.92
CA LYS A 200 -3.06 -1.65 -19.38
C LYS A 200 -3.04 -2.14 -17.92
N SER A 201 -4.08 -1.83 -17.16
CA SER A 201 -4.23 -2.20 -15.74
C SER A 201 -5.11 -3.43 -15.52
N LEU A 202 -5.82 -3.89 -16.55
CA LEU A 202 -6.92 -4.87 -16.44
C LEU A 202 -6.50 -6.22 -15.83
N LYS A 203 -5.31 -6.75 -16.17
CA LYS A 203 -4.77 -7.98 -15.56
C LYS A 203 -4.47 -7.79 -14.06
N LYS A 204 -3.82 -6.68 -13.69
CA LYS A 204 -3.50 -6.38 -12.29
C LYS A 204 -4.77 -6.10 -11.48
N PHE A 205 -5.72 -5.37 -12.04
CA PHE A 205 -7.00 -5.11 -11.39
C PHE A 205 -7.75 -6.40 -11.09
N LYS A 206 -7.82 -7.36 -12.02
CA LYS A 206 -8.42 -8.67 -11.76
C LYS A 206 -7.68 -9.46 -10.66
N SER A 207 -6.34 -9.49 -10.65
CA SER A 207 -5.60 -10.16 -9.56
C SER A 207 -5.68 -9.46 -8.20
N ASP A 208 -5.89 -8.15 -8.18
CA ASP A 208 -5.93 -7.34 -6.95
C ASP A 208 -7.34 -7.32 -6.29
N ASN A 209 -8.39 -7.78 -6.99
CA ASN A 209 -9.79 -7.72 -6.54
C ASN A 209 -10.44 -9.11 -6.73
N SER A 210 -10.60 -9.88 -5.64
CA SER A 210 -10.98 -11.30 -5.74
C SER A 210 -12.43 -11.55 -6.15
N ASP A 211 -13.33 -10.58 -5.97
CA ASP A 211 -14.68 -10.59 -6.55
C ASP A 211 -14.61 -10.54 -8.09
N VAL A 212 -13.76 -9.67 -8.63
CA VAL A 212 -13.48 -9.57 -10.07
C VAL A 212 -12.74 -10.81 -10.58
N ASP A 213 -11.87 -11.43 -9.78
CA ASP A 213 -11.22 -12.69 -10.15
C ASP A 213 -12.20 -13.85 -10.22
N LEU A 214 -13.05 -13.99 -9.20
CA LEU A 214 -13.98 -15.10 -9.01
C LEU A 214 -15.19 -15.05 -9.94
N PHE A 215 -15.78 -13.86 -10.15
CA PHE A 215 -17.03 -13.72 -10.89
C PHE A 215 -16.86 -13.20 -12.33
N CYS A 216 -15.91 -12.31 -12.61
CA CYS A 216 -15.90 -11.58 -13.88
C CYS A 216 -15.09 -12.23 -15.00
N SER A 217 -15.64 -12.23 -16.20
CA SER A 217 -14.91 -12.47 -17.46
C SER A 217 -14.66 -11.15 -18.20
N LYS A 218 -13.72 -11.12 -19.15
CA LYS A 218 -13.52 -9.94 -20.02
C LYS A 218 -14.62 -9.91 -21.07
N TYR A 219 -15.38 -8.83 -21.10
CA TYR A 219 -16.40 -8.61 -22.11
C TYR A 219 -15.79 -8.17 -23.45
N THR A 220 -16.32 -8.71 -24.54
CA THR A 220 -15.93 -8.40 -25.93
C THR A 220 -17.15 -8.34 -26.87
N GLY A 221 -18.35 -8.11 -26.32
CA GLY A 221 -19.58 -7.98 -27.10
C GLY A 221 -19.76 -6.58 -27.70
N SER A 222 -20.65 -6.45 -28.69
CA SER A 222 -20.80 -5.25 -29.52
C SER A 222 -21.21 -3.98 -28.78
N SER A 223 -21.79 -4.09 -27.59
CA SER A 223 -22.22 -2.92 -26.79
C SER A 223 -21.07 -2.00 -26.35
N ILE A 224 -19.82 -2.49 -26.34
CA ILE A 224 -18.64 -1.68 -26.04
C ILE A 224 -17.85 -1.23 -27.28
N ASN A 225 -18.34 -1.49 -28.50
CA ASN A 225 -17.62 -1.12 -29.74
C ASN A 225 -17.46 0.39 -29.93
N THR A 226 -18.28 1.21 -29.27
CA THR A 226 -18.18 2.69 -29.26
C THR A 226 -17.32 3.22 -28.10
N LEU A 227 -16.84 2.37 -27.19
CA LEU A 227 -15.97 2.75 -26.08
C LEU A 227 -14.50 2.82 -26.55
N SER A 228 -13.74 3.77 -26.02
CA SER A 228 -12.29 3.87 -26.30
C SER A 228 -11.54 2.59 -25.94
N ASN A 229 -10.73 2.09 -26.90
CA ASN A 229 -9.81 0.96 -26.76
C ASN A 229 -8.82 1.08 -25.57
N SER A 230 -8.67 2.28 -25.00
CA SER A 230 -7.90 2.49 -23.77
C SER A 230 -8.53 1.84 -22.53
N PHE A 231 -9.81 1.47 -22.59
CA PHE A 231 -10.57 0.76 -21.56
C PHE A 231 -10.88 -0.68 -21.97
N GLY A 232 -11.01 -1.54 -20.97
CA GLY A 232 -11.60 -2.86 -21.10
C GLY A 232 -12.63 -3.09 -20.00
N VAL A 233 -13.66 -3.87 -20.31
CA VAL A 233 -14.77 -4.16 -19.39
C VAL A 233 -14.65 -5.59 -18.87
N LEU A 234 -14.86 -5.74 -17.56
CA LEU A 234 -14.99 -6.99 -16.84
C LEU A 234 -16.41 -7.07 -16.27
N CYS A 235 -17.10 -8.20 -16.40
CA CYS A 235 -18.44 -8.38 -15.84
C CYS A 235 -18.71 -9.86 -15.50
N ASP A 236 -19.52 -10.11 -14.47
CA ASP A 236 -20.04 -11.45 -14.19
C ASP A 236 -21.14 -11.86 -15.19
N THR A 237 -21.86 -10.88 -15.72
CA THR A 237 -23.04 -11.06 -16.56
C THR A 237 -22.95 -10.23 -17.84
N ASP A 238 -23.11 -10.89 -18.98
CA ASP A 238 -22.95 -10.37 -20.35
C ASP A 238 -23.95 -9.27 -20.77
N ILE A 239 -25.03 -9.08 -20.01
CA ILE A 239 -26.00 -7.99 -20.20
C ILE A 239 -25.62 -6.69 -19.46
N LEU A 240 -24.75 -6.74 -18.46
CA LEU A 240 -24.41 -5.54 -17.66
C LEU A 240 -23.82 -4.39 -18.50
N PRO A 241 -22.94 -4.61 -19.50
CA PRO A 241 -22.39 -3.51 -20.28
C PRO A 241 -23.44 -2.74 -21.08
N SER A 242 -24.45 -3.39 -21.68
CA SER A 242 -25.51 -2.69 -22.43
C SER A 242 -26.53 -1.97 -21.54
N LEU A 243 -26.64 -2.36 -20.27
CA LEU A 243 -27.50 -1.69 -19.28
C LEU A 243 -26.81 -0.48 -18.63
N LEU A 244 -25.50 -0.61 -18.34
CA LEU A 244 -24.71 0.40 -17.62
C LEU A 244 -23.98 1.38 -18.53
N LEU A 245 -23.55 0.98 -19.74
CA LEU A 245 -22.82 1.82 -20.68
C LEU A 245 -23.72 2.16 -21.87
N LYS A 246 -24.72 3.02 -21.66
CA LYS A 246 -25.52 3.56 -22.76
C LYS A 246 -24.71 4.66 -23.49
N GLN A 247 -25.20 5.09 -24.64
CA GLN A 247 -24.42 5.91 -25.57
C GLN A 247 -24.02 7.29 -24.99
N GLN A 248 -24.79 7.85 -24.06
CA GLN A 248 -24.48 9.14 -23.43
C GLN A 248 -23.32 9.00 -22.43
N GLU A 249 -23.33 7.95 -21.63
CA GLU A 249 -22.29 7.59 -20.67
C GLU A 249 -20.98 7.26 -21.40
N ILE A 250 -21.04 6.48 -22.50
CA ILE A 250 -19.88 6.20 -23.35
C ILE A 250 -19.29 7.49 -23.95
N GLN A 251 -20.11 8.43 -24.42
CA GLN A 251 -19.64 9.72 -24.94
C GLN A 251 -18.87 10.50 -23.86
N VAL A 252 -19.40 10.61 -22.64
CA VAL A 252 -18.72 11.31 -21.53
C VAL A 252 -17.44 10.58 -21.10
N ILE A 253 -17.44 9.25 -21.11
CA ILE A 253 -16.25 8.44 -20.79
C ILE A 253 -15.14 8.65 -21.82
N ASN A 254 -15.47 8.65 -23.12
CA ASN A 254 -14.51 8.89 -24.20
C ASN A 254 -13.96 10.33 -24.17
N GLN A 255 -14.81 11.33 -23.98
CA GLN A 255 -14.40 12.74 -23.88
C GLN A 255 -13.46 13.03 -22.70
N ASN A 256 -13.50 12.20 -21.65
CA ASN A 256 -12.70 12.36 -20.43
C ASN A 256 -11.75 11.16 -20.22
N GLU A 257 -11.36 10.49 -21.30
CA GLU A 257 -10.55 9.27 -21.30
C GLU A 257 -9.30 9.39 -20.42
N ASN A 258 -8.63 10.54 -20.47
CA ASN A 258 -7.38 10.81 -19.77
C ASN A 258 -7.54 10.88 -18.25
N LEU A 259 -8.73 11.25 -17.76
CA LEU A 259 -9.06 11.42 -16.34
C LEU A 259 -9.58 10.13 -15.69
N ILE A 260 -10.40 9.34 -16.39
CA ILE A 260 -11.00 8.12 -15.81
C ILE A 260 -9.95 6.99 -15.73
N GLU A 261 -9.87 6.31 -14.59
CA GLU A 261 -9.00 5.13 -14.41
C GLU A 261 -9.79 3.84 -14.10
N LEU A 262 -10.84 3.95 -13.28
CA LEU A 262 -11.66 2.82 -12.83
C LEU A 262 -13.10 3.26 -12.55
N PHE A 263 -14.09 2.53 -13.09
CA PHE A 263 -15.40 2.35 -12.46
C PHE A 263 -15.48 0.89 -11.99
N HIS A 264 -15.92 0.62 -10.77
CA HIS A 264 -16.14 -0.73 -10.24
C HIS A 264 -17.42 -0.77 -9.40
N PHE A 265 -18.40 -1.55 -9.82
CA PHE A 265 -19.66 -1.78 -9.11
C PHE A 265 -19.68 -3.26 -8.69
N THR A 266 -19.82 -3.52 -7.40
CA THR A 266 -19.74 -4.89 -6.85
C THR A 266 -20.71 -5.06 -5.69
N ASP A 267 -21.32 -6.24 -5.58
CA ASP A 267 -22.06 -6.69 -4.40
C ASP A 267 -21.20 -7.50 -3.41
N HIS A 268 -19.89 -7.62 -3.67
CA HIS A 268 -18.90 -8.39 -2.89
C HIS A 268 -17.70 -7.54 -2.42
N SER A 269 -17.91 -6.25 -2.17
CA SER A 269 -16.87 -5.31 -1.74
C SER A 269 -16.15 -5.73 -0.45
N LEU A 270 -14.86 -6.05 -0.56
CA LEU A 270 -13.98 -6.35 0.57
C LEU A 270 -13.64 -5.13 1.43
N ILE A 271 -13.84 -3.90 0.90
CA ILE A 271 -13.39 -2.65 1.53
C ILE A 271 -14.08 -2.45 2.89
N ASN A 272 -15.36 -2.82 2.99
CA ASN A 272 -16.09 -2.78 4.25
C ASN A 272 -17.15 -3.90 4.27
N PRO A 273 -16.94 -5.02 5.01
CA PRO A 273 -17.87 -6.16 5.01
C PRO A 273 -19.26 -5.84 5.61
N LYS A 274 -19.45 -4.66 6.22
CA LYS A 274 -20.77 -4.16 6.63
C LYS A 274 -21.62 -3.68 5.43
N TYR A 275 -20.96 -3.25 4.35
CA TYR A 275 -21.54 -2.69 3.12
C TYR A 275 -20.93 -3.37 1.88
N PRO A 276 -21.25 -4.65 1.62
CA PRO A 276 -20.65 -5.40 0.52
C PRO A 276 -21.13 -4.89 -0.86
N LYS A 277 -22.32 -4.27 -0.93
CA LYS A 277 -22.80 -3.52 -2.10
C LYS A 277 -22.14 -2.14 -2.14
N ALA A 278 -21.30 -1.90 -3.14
CA ALA A 278 -20.57 -0.63 -3.27
C ALA A 278 -20.29 -0.24 -4.72
N LEU A 279 -20.23 1.08 -4.97
CA LEU A 279 -19.74 1.67 -6.21
C LEU A 279 -18.42 2.40 -5.93
N LYS A 280 -17.39 2.13 -6.73
CA LYS A 280 -16.07 2.77 -6.63
C LYS A 280 -15.67 3.40 -7.96
N PHE A 281 -15.30 4.68 -7.90
CA PHE A 281 -14.80 5.45 -9.04
C PHE A 281 -13.42 5.98 -8.73
N VAL A 282 -12.48 5.87 -9.67
CA VAL A 282 -11.15 6.50 -9.57
C VAL A 282 -10.92 7.39 -10.77
N PHE A 283 -10.66 8.67 -10.47
CA PHE A 283 -10.39 9.72 -11.42
C PHE A 283 -9.05 10.38 -11.10
N LYS A 284 -8.29 10.79 -12.12
CA LYS A 284 -7.17 11.72 -11.95
C LYS A 284 -7.72 13.13 -11.78
N ILE A 285 -7.17 13.87 -10.82
CA ILE A 285 -7.51 15.27 -10.62
C ILE A 285 -6.84 16.08 -11.74
N PRO A 286 -7.60 16.85 -12.54
CA PRO A 286 -7.06 17.62 -13.65
C PRO A 286 -6.31 18.87 -13.15
N LYS A 287 -5.73 19.63 -14.09
CA LYS A 287 -5.23 21.00 -13.81
C LYS A 287 -6.37 21.88 -13.32
N ALA A 288 -6.05 22.92 -12.55
CA ALA A 288 -7.01 23.91 -12.04
C ALA A 288 -7.97 24.47 -13.11
N SER A 289 -7.46 24.73 -14.32
CA SER A 289 -8.23 25.22 -15.48
C SER A 289 -9.25 24.24 -16.06
N GLU A 290 -9.19 22.96 -15.67
CA GLU A 290 -10.03 21.87 -16.20
C GLU A 290 -10.84 21.19 -15.08
N MET A 291 -10.89 21.78 -13.87
CA MET A 291 -11.56 21.19 -12.70
C MET A 291 -13.05 20.89 -12.94
N ASP A 292 -13.72 21.66 -13.83
CA ASP A 292 -15.12 21.44 -14.20
C ASP A 292 -15.36 20.08 -14.91
N LYS A 293 -14.33 19.48 -15.53
CA LYS A 293 -14.40 18.09 -16.01
C LYS A 293 -14.53 17.10 -14.85
N LEU A 294 -13.84 17.35 -13.73
CA LEU A 294 -13.97 16.52 -12.53
C LEU A 294 -15.33 16.71 -11.84
N VAL A 295 -15.90 17.92 -11.91
CA VAL A 295 -17.27 18.21 -11.48
C VAL A 295 -18.28 17.39 -12.30
N LEU A 296 -18.13 17.35 -13.63
CA LEU A 296 -18.96 16.52 -14.52
C LEU A 296 -18.83 15.03 -14.19
N LEU A 297 -17.59 14.52 -14.07
CA LEU A 297 -17.34 13.11 -13.72
C LEU A 297 -17.89 12.73 -12.34
N THR A 298 -17.88 13.66 -11.37
CA THR A 298 -18.53 13.46 -10.06
C THR A 298 -20.04 13.35 -10.22
N ARG A 299 -20.68 14.20 -11.04
CA ARG A 299 -22.13 14.10 -11.32
C ARG A 299 -22.49 12.77 -11.98
N VAL A 300 -21.65 12.25 -12.88
CA VAL A 300 -21.81 10.90 -13.45
C VAL A 300 -21.71 9.82 -12.38
N ALA A 301 -20.71 9.88 -11.48
CA ALA A 301 -20.57 8.93 -10.37
C ALA A 301 -21.78 8.96 -9.40
N LEU A 302 -22.36 10.14 -9.16
CA LEU A 302 -23.59 10.28 -8.36
C LEU A 302 -24.83 9.78 -9.10
N HIS A 303 -24.92 9.96 -10.43
CA HIS A 303 -26.02 9.42 -11.24
C HIS A 303 -26.03 7.89 -11.22
N TYR A 304 -24.86 7.24 -11.27
CA TYR A 304 -24.75 5.78 -11.19
C TYR A 304 -25.29 5.19 -9.88
N ILE A 305 -25.39 5.97 -8.79
CA ILE A 305 -26.06 5.52 -7.55
C ILE A 305 -27.50 5.12 -7.88
N ASP A 306 -28.23 5.98 -8.59
CA ASP A 306 -29.63 5.76 -8.91
C ASP A 306 -29.81 4.81 -10.10
N VAL A 307 -28.89 4.81 -11.07
CA VAL A 307 -28.89 3.80 -12.14
C VAL A 307 -28.75 2.39 -11.57
N VAL A 308 -27.77 2.14 -10.69
CA VAL A 308 -27.51 0.80 -10.13
C VAL A 308 -28.57 0.41 -9.08
N ALA A 309 -29.10 1.37 -8.32
CA ALA A 309 -30.17 1.11 -7.35
C ALA A 309 -31.51 0.71 -7.99
N ASN A 310 -31.80 1.21 -9.20
CA ASN A 310 -33.00 0.87 -9.97
C ASN A 310 -32.73 -0.16 -11.09
N LEU A 311 -31.57 -0.81 -11.08
CA LEU A 311 -31.20 -1.82 -12.08
C LEU A 311 -31.71 -3.21 -11.67
N GLU A 312 -32.85 -3.61 -12.21
CA GLU A 312 -33.31 -4.99 -12.13
C GLU A 312 -32.66 -5.85 -13.23
N LEU A 313 -32.02 -6.95 -12.85
CA LEU A 313 -31.53 -7.94 -13.81
C LEU A 313 -32.71 -8.82 -14.30
N PRO A 314 -32.86 -9.05 -15.63
CA PRO A 314 -33.90 -9.95 -16.11
C PRO A 314 -33.75 -11.35 -15.52
N LYS A 315 -34.87 -12.00 -15.18
CA LYS A 315 -34.94 -13.20 -14.32
C LYS A 315 -33.88 -14.27 -14.62
N ASN A 316 -33.62 -14.57 -15.89
CA ASN A 316 -32.64 -15.56 -16.33
C ASN A 316 -31.20 -15.19 -15.95
N TYR A 317 -30.86 -13.90 -16.05
CA TYR A 317 -29.55 -13.36 -15.69
C TYR A 317 -29.38 -13.26 -14.17
N LYS A 318 -30.42 -12.79 -13.47
CA LYS A 318 -30.45 -12.75 -12.00
C LYS A 318 -30.22 -14.14 -11.39
N ALA A 319 -30.99 -15.13 -11.81
CA ALA A 319 -30.84 -16.52 -11.36
C ALA A 319 -29.50 -17.19 -11.75
N LYS A 320 -28.78 -16.66 -12.75
CA LYS A 320 -27.39 -17.06 -13.09
C LYS A 320 -26.39 -16.39 -12.14
N ALA A 321 -26.58 -15.11 -11.85
CA ALA A 321 -25.76 -14.33 -10.93
C ALA A 321 -25.88 -14.83 -9.47
N ASP A 322 -27.08 -15.20 -9.02
CA ASP A 322 -27.32 -15.81 -7.71
C ASP A 322 -26.60 -17.17 -7.58
N LYS A 323 -26.75 -18.06 -8.57
CA LYS A 323 -26.09 -19.38 -8.57
C LYS A 323 -24.56 -19.31 -8.53
N LEU A 324 -23.96 -18.27 -9.11
CA LEU A 324 -22.52 -18.04 -8.99
C LEU A 324 -22.12 -17.69 -7.54
N ARG A 325 -22.97 -16.92 -6.84
CA ARG A 325 -22.75 -16.46 -5.46
C ARG A 325 -23.00 -17.56 -4.44
N ASP A 326 -24.03 -18.39 -4.64
CA ASP A 326 -24.25 -19.61 -3.85
C ASP A 326 -23.04 -20.54 -3.94
N LYS A 327 -22.53 -20.78 -5.14
CA LYS A 327 -21.33 -21.61 -5.37
C LYS A 327 -20.06 -20.99 -4.78
N ALA A 328 -19.90 -19.67 -4.87
CA ALA A 328 -18.79 -18.96 -4.23
C ALA A 328 -18.82 -19.12 -2.71
N LYS A 329 -19.99 -18.93 -2.09
CA LYS A 329 -20.22 -19.13 -0.65
C LYS A 329 -19.94 -20.58 -0.24
N GLU A 330 -20.47 -21.56 -0.98
CA GLU A 330 -20.22 -22.98 -0.73
C GLU A 330 -18.72 -23.32 -0.76
N ASN A 331 -17.97 -22.76 -1.71
CA ASN A 331 -16.51 -22.93 -1.80
C ASN A 331 -15.79 -22.30 -0.60
N ILE A 332 -16.19 -21.11 -0.17
CA ILE A 332 -15.61 -20.43 1.02
C ILE A 332 -15.88 -21.25 2.29
N GLU A 333 -17.11 -21.75 2.46
CA GLU A 333 -17.48 -22.58 3.61
C GLU A 333 -16.74 -23.92 3.61
N LYS A 334 -16.55 -24.56 2.45
CA LYS A 334 -15.72 -25.77 2.28
C LYS A 334 -14.26 -25.53 2.64
N GLN A 335 -13.68 -24.42 2.16
CA GLN A 335 -12.27 -24.08 2.44
C GLN A 335 -12.05 -23.83 3.94
N ALA A 336 -12.94 -23.06 4.59
CA ALA A 336 -12.88 -22.81 6.03
C ALA A 336 -13.09 -24.09 6.87
N GLN A 337 -13.90 -25.05 6.41
CA GLN A 337 -14.05 -26.36 7.04
C GLN A 337 -12.78 -27.22 6.90
N LEU A 338 -12.08 -27.14 5.76
CA LEU A 338 -10.83 -27.86 5.52
C LEU A 338 -9.69 -27.30 6.38
N GLU A 339 -9.48 -25.98 6.36
CA GLU A 339 -8.50 -25.27 7.18
C GLU A 339 -8.69 -25.54 8.69
N ARG A 340 -9.94 -25.49 9.17
CA ARG A 340 -10.28 -25.86 10.56
C ARG A 340 -9.95 -27.31 10.89
N GLN A 341 -10.13 -28.25 9.95
CA GLN A 341 -9.74 -29.64 10.15
C GLN A 341 -8.22 -29.82 10.20
N GLU A 342 -7.48 -29.15 9.31
CA GLU A 342 -6.02 -29.16 9.28
C GLU A 342 -5.43 -28.57 10.56
N GLU A 343 -5.94 -27.43 11.05
CA GLU A 343 -5.56 -26.88 12.35
C GLU A 343 -5.76 -27.90 13.49
N ILE A 344 -6.92 -28.56 13.53
CA ILE A 344 -7.26 -29.54 14.57
C ILE A 344 -6.35 -30.76 14.48
N GLN A 345 -5.98 -31.20 13.27
CA GLN A 345 -5.04 -32.29 13.07
C GLN A 345 -3.61 -31.89 13.48
N LYS A 346 -3.13 -30.70 13.09
CA LYS A 346 -1.84 -30.15 13.50
C LYS A 346 -1.74 -30.02 15.02
N LYS A 347 -2.73 -29.41 15.67
CA LYS A 347 -2.81 -29.28 17.14
C LYS A 347 -2.85 -30.65 17.85
N LYS A 348 -3.49 -31.67 17.27
CA LYS A 348 -3.44 -33.07 17.75
C LYS A 348 -2.05 -33.72 17.55
N PHE A 349 -1.37 -33.46 16.44
CA PHE A 349 -0.04 -34.00 16.14
C PHE A 349 1.03 -33.40 17.05
N GLU A 350 1.09 -32.07 17.17
CA GLU A 350 2.00 -31.35 18.07
C GLU A 350 1.83 -31.79 19.53
N LYS A 351 0.58 -31.99 19.99
CA LYS A 351 0.31 -32.52 21.33
C LYS A 351 0.86 -33.94 21.50
N LYS A 352 0.63 -34.85 20.55
CA LYS A 352 1.19 -36.21 20.57
C LYS A 352 2.72 -36.22 20.55
N LEU A 353 3.35 -35.29 19.83
CA LEU A 353 4.81 -35.18 19.77
C LEU A 353 5.37 -34.73 21.13
N LYS A 354 4.82 -33.65 21.71
CA LYS A 354 5.19 -33.18 23.06
C LYS A 354 4.92 -34.21 24.15
N GLU A 355 3.84 -34.98 24.04
CA GLU A 355 3.57 -36.11 24.94
C GLU A 355 4.62 -37.23 24.80
N LYS A 356 5.07 -37.56 23.57
CA LYS A 356 6.19 -38.52 23.35
C LYS A 356 7.53 -38.01 23.89
N GLU A 357 7.86 -36.73 23.68
CA GLU A 357 9.08 -36.12 24.20
C GLU A 357 9.11 -36.06 25.74
N ALA A 358 7.95 -35.83 26.37
CA ALA A 358 7.81 -35.88 27.83
C ALA A 358 7.95 -37.31 28.36
N ILE A 359 7.37 -38.31 27.66
CA ILE A 359 7.52 -39.74 27.98
C ILE A 359 8.99 -40.16 27.92
N GLY A 360 9.72 -39.79 26.87
CA GLY A 360 11.14 -40.13 26.69
C GLY A 360 12.10 -39.50 27.72
N LYS A 361 11.60 -38.63 28.60
CA LYS A 361 12.34 -38.02 29.72
C LYS A 361 11.98 -38.61 31.09
N LEU A 362 11.09 -39.60 31.16
CA LEU A 362 10.71 -40.29 32.40
C LEU A 362 11.67 -41.44 32.74
N THR A 363 11.80 -41.76 34.02
CA THR A 363 12.61 -42.91 34.47
C THR A 363 11.89 -44.24 34.22
N PRO A 364 12.62 -45.38 34.12
CA PRO A 364 12.02 -46.68 33.77
C PRO A 364 10.86 -47.13 34.65
N GLU A 365 10.87 -46.81 35.96
CA GLU A 365 9.73 -47.08 36.85
C GLU A 365 8.50 -46.24 36.54
N GLN A 366 8.69 -44.95 36.26
CA GLN A 366 7.61 -44.03 35.94
C GLN A 366 6.92 -44.44 34.63
N GLN A 367 7.70 -44.97 33.68
CA GLN A 367 7.18 -45.55 32.46
C GLN A 367 6.28 -46.76 32.73
N ARG A 368 6.75 -47.77 33.49
CA ARG A 368 5.92 -48.93 33.87
C ARG A 368 4.63 -48.54 34.60
N LYS A 369 4.70 -47.57 35.52
CA LYS A 369 3.53 -47.03 36.25
C LYS A 369 2.55 -46.27 35.34
N LYS A 370 3.03 -45.70 34.23
CA LYS A 370 2.16 -45.07 33.21
C LYS A 370 1.48 -46.13 32.33
N ASP A 371 2.23 -47.11 31.83
CA ASP A 371 1.73 -48.08 30.86
C ASP A 371 0.63 -48.98 31.46
N GLU A 372 0.80 -49.42 32.72
CA GLU A 372 -0.26 -50.10 33.47
C GLU A 372 -1.52 -49.21 33.60
N LYS A 373 -1.34 -47.92 33.91
CA LYS A 373 -2.44 -46.96 34.05
C LYS A 373 -3.16 -46.67 32.73
N GLU A 374 -2.51 -46.86 31.59
CA GLU A 374 -3.15 -46.81 30.27
C GLU A 374 -3.81 -48.13 29.88
N TYR A 375 -3.21 -49.28 30.20
CA TYR A 375 -3.83 -50.61 30.03
C TYR A 375 -5.17 -50.71 30.78
N GLN A 376 -5.19 -50.33 32.07
CA GLN A 376 -6.41 -50.27 32.89
C GLN A 376 -7.46 -49.30 32.33
N LYS A 377 -7.06 -48.20 31.69
CA LYS A 377 -7.99 -47.28 31.00
C LYS A 377 -8.57 -47.90 29.72
N GLN A 378 -7.77 -48.66 28.96
CA GLN A 378 -8.25 -49.35 27.75
C GLN A 378 -9.24 -50.46 28.10
N LEU A 379 -8.96 -51.26 29.14
CA LEU A 379 -9.90 -52.25 29.67
C LEU A 379 -11.25 -51.61 30.05
N LYS A 380 -11.22 -50.52 30.85
CA LYS A 380 -12.43 -49.79 31.26
C LYS A 380 -13.21 -49.17 30.09
N LYS A 381 -12.53 -48.74 29.02
CA LYS A 381 -13.21 -48.28 27.79
C LYS A 381 -13.92 -49.42 27.06
N ARG A 382 -13.27 -50.59 26.94
CA ARG A 382 -13.86 -51.77 26.27
C ARG A 382 -15.10 -52.27 27.01
N THR A 383 -15.08 -52.34 28.34
CA THR A 383 -16.25 -52.78 29.14
C THR A 383 -17.35 -51.73 29.24
N SER A 384 -17.03 -50.43 29.17
CA SER A 384 -18.04 -49.35 29.21
C SER A 384 -18.87 -49.22 27.92
N GLY A 385 -18.40 -49.74 26.78
CA GLY A 385 -19.07 -49.55 25.48
C GLY A 385 -20.34 -50.39 25.26
N GLY A 386 -20.58 -51.42 26.08
CA GLY A 386 -21.63 -52.42 25.85
C GLY A 386 -23.05 -52.05 26.31
N LYS A 387 -23.28 -50.89 26.94
CA LYS A 387 -24.59 -50.50 27.50
C LYS A 387 -25.44 -49.66 26.55
N THR A 388 -25.72 -50.19 25.36
CA THR A 388 -26.78 -49.65 24.50
C THR A 388 -28.14 -49.88 25.17
N LYS A 389 -28.82 -48.80 25.53
CA LYS A 389 -30.12 -48.84 26.21
C LYS A 389 -31.22 -49.21 25.22
N VAL A 390 -31.62 -50.48 25.17
CA VAL A 390 -32.84 -50.90 24.47
C VAL A 390 -34.02 -50.24 25.17
N ILE A 391 -34.75 -49.39 24.42
CA ILE A 391 -36.03 -48.84 24.85
C ILE A 391 -37.09 -49.61 24.06
N LEU A 392 -37.86 -50.42 24.77
CA LEU A 392 -39.12 -51.01 24.31
C LEU A 392 -40.24 -50.25 25.00
N GLY A 393 -41.17 -49.73 24.21
CA GLY A 393 -42.32 -48.90 24.61
C GLY A 393 -43.11 -48.53 23.37
#